data_AF-B1YXU2-F1
#
_entry.id   AF-B1YXU2-F1
#
_cell.length_a   1.000
_cell.length_b   1.000
_cell.length_c   1.000
_cell.angle_alpha   90.00
_cell.angle_beta   90.00
_cell.angle_gamma   90.00
#
_symmetry.space_group_name_H-M   'P 1'
#
loop_
_entity.id
_entity.type
_entity.pdbx_description
1 polymer ?
#
loop_
_entity_poly.entity_id
_entity_poly.type
_entity_poly.pdbx_seq_one_letter_code
_entity_poly.pdbx_strand_id
1 'polypeptide(L)'
;MDIEAANKLQEQIQASREKYTYFLLTAAGACIAYAVEQVAGFTLQWKLVALAVPLIAWGISFWFGCRAVKRNEYGLQYNHAWHTAARSPTDKVALDSLMSNESRASASSSRWQFRFFVVGGIAFVLWRLLELLPI
;
A
#
# COMPACT_ATOMS: atom_id res chain seq x y z
N MET A 1 -33.12 5.36 3.94
CA MET A 1 -31.79 5.41 3.30
C MET A 1 -31.67 4.13 2.50
N ASP A 2 -31.62 4.21 1.17
CA ASP A 2 -31.65 3.02 0.31
C ASP A 2 -30.42 2.15 0.54
N ILE A 3 -30.64 0.93 1.00
CA ILE A 3 -29.58 -0.06 1.25
C ILE A 3 -28.81 -0.34 -0.05
N GLU A 4 -29.51 -0.32 -1.19
CA GLU A 4 -28.90 -0.50 -2.51
C GLU A 4 -27.92 0.64 -2.87
N ALA A 5 -28.27 1.89 -2.54
CA ALA A 5 -27.38 3.03 -2.78
C ALA A 5 -26.13 2.97 -1.89
N ALA A 6 -26.30 2.54 -0.63
CA ALA A 6 -25.18 2.35 0.29
C ALA A 6 -24.21 1.25 -0.19
N ASN A 7 -24.75 0.13 -0.69
CA ASN A 7 -23.94 -0.97 -1.21
C ASN A 7 -23.14 -0.56 -2.46
N LYS A 8 -23.79 0.11 -3.43
CA LYS A 8 -23.12 0.61 -4.64
C LYS A 8 -22.00 1.60 -4.31
N LEU A 9 -22.21 2.47 -3.32
CA LEU A 9 -21.18 3.42 -2.88
C LEU A 9 -19.98 2.67 -2.27
N GLN A 10 -20.22 1.63 -1.47
CA GLN A 10 -19.16 0.83 -0.86
C GLN A 10 -18.31 0.11 -1.93
N GLU A 11 -18.95 -0.48 -2.95
CA GLU A 11 -18.28 -1.12 -4.08
C GLU A 11 -17.38 -0.12 -4.84
N GLN A 12 -17.90 1.08 -5.13
CA GLN A 12 -17.13 2.13 -5.80
C GLN A 12 -15.90 2.56 -4.98
N ILE A 13 -16.07 2.72 -3.67
CA ILE A 13 -14.97 3.08 -2.76
C ILE A 13 -13.90 1.98 -2.76
N GLN A 14 -14.30 0.71 -2.72
CA GLN A 14 -13.36 -0.42 -2.73
C GLN A 14 -12.59 -0.50 -4.06
N ALA A 15 -13.30 -0.43 -5.18
CA ALA A 15 -12.69 -0.45 -6.51
C ALA A 15 -11.71 0.72 -6.73
N SER A 16 -12.03 1.91 -6.20
CA SER A 16 -11.13 3.07 -6.24
C SER A 16 -9.86 2.84 -5.42
N ARG A 17 -9.99 2.27 -4.20
CA ARG A 17 -8.86 1.97 -3.31
C ARG A 17 -7.92 0.93 -3.89
N GLU A 18 -8.44 -0.10 -4.55
CA GLU A 18 -7.63 -1.12 -5.23
C GLU A 18 -6.78 -0.51 -6.33
N LYS A 19 -7.40 0.26 -7.23
CA LYS A 19 -6.69 0.96 -8.32
C LYS A 19 -5.60 1.87 -7.78
N TYR A 20 -5.90 2.62 -6.72
CA TYR A 20 -4.93 3.49 -6.05
C TYR A 20 -3.75 2.71 -5.45
N THR A 21 -4.02 1.57 -4.82
CA THR A 21 -2.99 0.71 -4.22
C THR A 21 -2.05 0.16 -5.28
N TYR A 22 -2.58 -0.33 -6.41
CA TYR A 22 -1.77 -0.81 -7.53
C TYR A 22 -0.94 0.29 -8.16
N PHE A 23 -1.53 1.48 -8.36
CA PHE A 23 -0.79 2.64 -8.86
C PHE A 23 0.43 2.96 -7.97
N LEU A 24 0.24 3.04 -6.64
CA LEU A 24 1.36 3.29 -5.73
C LEU A 24 2.38 2.14 -5.70
N LEU A 25 1.93 0.90 -5.82
CA LEU A 25 2.83 -0.26 -5.85
C LEU A 25 3.77 -0.19 -7.06
N THR A 26 3.21 0.08 -8.24
CA THR A 26 3.96 0.26 -9.49
C THR A 26 4.88 1.48 -9.40
N ALA A 27 4.39 2.61 -8.90
CA ALA A 27 5.21 3.82 -8.74
C ALA A 27 6.38 3.58 -7.78
N ALA A 28 6.15 2.94 -6.63
CA ALA A 28 7.21 2.59 -5.69
C ALA A 28 8.23 1.63 -6.31
N GLY A 29 7.77 0.60 -7.04
CA GLY A 29 8.65 -0.32 -7.76
C GLY A 29 9.52 0.38 -8.81
N ALA A 30 8.94 1.30 -9.59
CA ALA A 30 9.68 2.09 -10.57
C ALA A 30 10.72 3.00 -9.91
N CYS A 31 10.38 3.67 -8.81
CA CYS A 31 11.33 4.48 -8.06
C CYS A 31 12.50 3.67 -7.48
N ILE A 32 12.22 2.48 -6.95
CA ILE A 32 13.25 1.55 -6.46
C ILE A 32 14.18 1.11 -7.60
N ALA A 33 13.61 0.67 -8.72
CA ALA A 33 14.38 0.23 -9.88
C ALA A 33 15.29 1.36 -10.41
N TYR A 34 14.75 2.56 -10.58
CA TYR A 34 15.51 3.74 -11.00
C TYR A 34 16.63 4.09 -10.02
N ALA A 35 16.35 4.09 -8.72
CA ALA A 35 17.37 4.37 -7.71
C ALA A 35 18.50 3.34 -7.72
N VAL A 36 18.20 2.05 -7.92
CA VAL A 36 19.22 1.00 -8.02
C VAL A 36 20.05 1.15 -9.29
N GLU A 37 19.43 1.50 -10.42
CA GLU A 37 20.13 1.73 -11.69
C GLU A 37 21.12 2.90 -11.58
N GLN A 38 20.75 3.98 -10.89
CA GLN A 38 21.61 5.15 -10.69
C GLN A 38 22.90 4.87 -9.91
N VAL A 39 22.94 3.78 -9.14
CA VAL A 39 24.14 3.35 -8.39
C VAL A 39 24.85 2.15 -9.01
N ALA A 40 24.35 1.63 -10.14
CA ALA A 40 25.00 0.54 -10.87
C ALA A 40 26.36 1.02 -11.42
N GLY A 41 27.45 0.59 -10.77
CA GLY A 41 28.82 0.93 -11.15
C GLY A 41 29.57 1.85 -10.19
N PHE A 42 28.93 2.34 -9.13
CA PHE A 42 29.61 3.12 -8.08
C PHE A 42 30.14 2.20 -6.96
N THR A 43 31.36 2.47 -6.48
CA THR A 43 31.89 1.84 -5.27
C THR A 43 31.22 2.41 -4.02
N LEU A 44 31.11 1.60 -2.96
CA LEU A 44 30.38 1.94 -1.74
C LEU A 44 31.01 3.17 -1.04
N GLN A 45 30.49 4.37 -1.32
CA GLN A 45 30.88 5.62 -0.68
C GLN A 45 29.83 6.03 0.35
N TRP A 46 30.21 6.86 1.32
CA TRP A 46 29.27 7.45 2.31
C TRP A 46 28.05 8.15 1.70
N LYS A 47 28.15 8.63 0.46
CA LYS A 47 27.02 9.20 -0.28
C LYS A 47 25.93 8.17 -0.61
N LEU A 48 26.24 6.87 -0.71
CA LEU A 48 25.25 5.80 -0.90
C LEU A 48 24.43 5.51 0.36
N VAL A 49 24.93 5.79 1.56
CA VAL A 49 24.17 5.56 2.80
C VAL A 49 22.93 6.46 2.84
N ALA A 50 23.03 7.68 2.32
CA ALA A 50 21.89 8.58 2.21
C ALA A 50 20.84 8.11 1.19
N LEU A 51 21.23 7.33 0.17
CA LEU A 51 20.30 6.68 -0.77
C LEU A 51 19.55 5.48 -0.16
N ALA A 52 20.11 4.85 0.89
CA ALA A 52 19.43 3.76 1.57
C ALA A 52 18.12 4.21 2.24
N VAL A 53 18.05 5.46 2.71
CA VAL A 53 16.86 6.03 3.37
C VAL A 53 15.62 6.05 2.45
N PRO A 54 15.67 6.67 1.24
CA PRO A 54 14.53 6.64 0.33
C PRO A 54 14.20 5.21 -0.16
N LEU A 55 15.19 4.35 -0.38
CA LEU A 55 14.96 2.95 -0.75
C LEU A 55 14.21 2.17 0.33
N ILE A 56 14.60 2.31 1.60
CA ILE A 56 13.90 1.68 2.73
C ILE A 56 12.48 2.25 2.84
N ALA A 57 12.30 3.57 2.69
CA ALA A 57 10.98 4.18 2.74
C ALA A 57 10.06 3.64 1.62
N TRP A 58 10.54 3.56 0.37
CA TRP A 58 9.78 2.96 -0.72
C TRP A 58 9.56 1.45 -0.53
N GLY A 59 10.52 0.72 0.02
CA GLY A 59 10.36 -0.69 0.37
C GLY A 59 9.27 -0.92 1.41
N ILE A 60 9.22 -0.09 2.45
CA ILE A 60 8.15 -0.13 3.46
C ILE A 60 6.80 0.22 2.82
N SER A 61 6.77 1.23 1.94
CA SER A 61 5.56 1.56 1.17
C SER A 61 5.09 0.35 0.35
N PHE A 62 5.98 -0.28 -0.41
CA PHE A 62 5.69 -1.45 -1.23
C PHE A 62 5.15 -2.61 -0.39
N TRP A 63 5.75 -2.87 0.78
CA TRP A 63 5.27 -3.88 1.72
C TRP A 63 3.85 -3.60 2.22
N PHE A 64 3.54 -2.35 2.59
CA PHE A 64 2.18 -1.95 2.96
C PHE A 64 1.18 -2.11 1.81
N GLY A 65 1.60 -1.83 0.57
CA GLY A 65 0.81 -2.05 -0.64
C GLY A 65 0.47 -3.54 -0.83
N CYS A 66 1.47 -4.43 -0.79
CA CYS A 66 1.24 -5.88 -0.87
C CYS A 66 0.32 -6.37 0.25
N ARG A 67 0.50 -5.87 1.48
CA ARG A 67 -0.36 -6.21 2.62
C ARG A 67 -1.81 -5.75 2.41
N ALA A 68 -2.02 -4.57 1.82
CA ALA A 68 -3.35 -4.06 1.51
C ALA A 68 -4.05 -4.92 0.45
N VAL A 69 -3.32 -5.33 -0.61
CA VAL A 69 -3.84 -6.24 -1.65
C VAL A 69 -4.24 -7.59 -1.05
N LYS A 70 -3.36 -8.21 -0.25
CA LYS A 70 -3.63 -9.52 0.38
C LYS A 70 -4.87 -9.48 1.30
N ARG A 71 -5.07 -8.39 2.02
CA ARG A 71 -6.24 -8.20 2.89
C ARG A 71 -7.54 -8.02 2.10
N ASN A 72 -7.45 -7.36 0.96
CA ASN A 72 -8.61 -7.20 0.09
C ASN A 72 -9.08 -8.55 -0.47
N GLU A 73 -8.13 -9.42 -0.83
CA GLU A 73 -8.43 -10.81 -1.22
C GLU A 73 -9.14 -11.58 -0.10
N TYR A 74 -8.68 -11.47 1.14
CA TYR A 74 -9.37 -12.07 2.30
C TYR A 74 -10.78 -11.52 2.49
N GLY A 75 -10.99 -10.21 2.31
CA GLY A 75 -12.33 -9.59 2.37
C GLY A 75 -13.30 -10.21 1.37
N LEU A 76 -12.84 -10.50 0.15
CA LEU A 76 -13.65 -11.16 -0.88
C LEU A 76 -13.99 -12.61 -0.49
N GLN A 77 -13.03 -13.34 0.11
CA GLN A 77 -13.26 -14.69 0.62
C GLN A 77 -14.28 -14.71 1.76
N TYR A 78 -14.24 -13.72 2.67
CA TYR A 78 -15.23 -13.59 3.74
C TYR A 78 -16.63 -13.27 3.19
N ASN A 79 -16.75 -12.36 2.21
CA ASN A 79 -18.03 -12.12 1.53
C ASN A 79 -18.58 -13.39 0.87
N HIS A 80 -17.74 -14.16 0.20
CA HIS A 80 -18.15 -15.43 -0.37
C HIS A 80 -18.63 -16.42 0.71
N ALA A 81 -17.90 -16.54 1.82
CA ALA A 81 -18.28 -17.37 2.96
C ALA A 81 -19.58 -16.91 3.64
N TRP A 82 -19.84 -15.60 3.67
CA TRP A 82 -21.09 -15.02 4.16
C TRP A 82 -22.31 -15.51 3.36
N HIS A 83 -22.18 -15.56 2.03
CA HIS A 83 -23.28 -15.96 1.15
C HIS A 83 -23.44 -17.47 1.02
N THR A 84 -22.36 -18.25 1.18
CA THR A 84 -22.36 -19.70 0.88
C THR A 84 -22.32 -20.59 2.11
N ALA A 85 -21.67 -20.16 3.21
CA ALA A 85 -21.37 -21.00 4.36
C ALA A 85 -22.06 -20.55 5.66
N ALA A 86 -22.42 -19.27 5.81
CA ALA A 86 -23.05 -18.77 7.03
C ALA A 86 -24.51 -19.23 7.15
N ARG A 87 -24.74 -20.26 7.96
CA ARG A 87 -26.08 -20.87 8.17
C ARG A 87 -26.80 -20.30 9.38
N SER A 88 -26.07 -19.86 10.41
CA SER A 88 -26.65 -19.28 11.62
C SER A 88 -26.48 -17.76 11.69
N PRO A 89 -27.34 -17.04 12.45
CA PRO A 89 -27.14 -15.62 12.74
C PRO A 89 -25.81 -15.33 13.44
N THR A 90 -25.32 -16.26 14.26
CA THR A 90 -24.03 -16.17 14.95
C THR A 90 -22.84 -16.23 14.00
N ASP A 91 -22.90 -17.06 12.96
CA ASP A 91 -21.84 -17.13 11.93
C ASP A 91 -21.74 -15.82 11.17
N LYS A 92 -22.90 -15.24 10.84
CA LYS A 92 -22.98 -13.94 10.17
C LYS A 92 -22.33 -12.85 11.04
N VAL A 93 -22.74 -12.69 12.30
CA VAL A 93 -22.13 -11.69 13.18
C VAL A 93 -20.60 -11.87 13.33
N ALA A 94 -20.12 -13.11 13.39
CA ALA A 94 -18.69 -13.41 13.45
C ALA A 94 -17.95 -12.96 12.17
N LEU A 95 -18.47 -13.29 10.98
CA LEU A 95 -17.89 -12.87 9.71
C LEU A 95 -17.89 -11.34 9.53
N ASP A 96 -18.94 -10.65 9.99
CA ASP A 96 -19.04 -9.19 9.90
C ASP A 96 -17.98 -8.51 10.79
N SER A 97 -17.72 -9.08 11.96
CA SER A 97 -16.66 -8.60 12.86
C SER A 97 -15.27 -8.75 12.23
N LEU A 98 -15.02 -9.86 11.52
CA LEU A 98 -13.77 -10.12 10.81
C LEU A 98 -13.60 -9.16 9.62
N MET A 99 -14.67 -8.97 8.83
CA MET A 99 -14.67 -8.09 7.67
C MET A 99 -14.48 -6.60 8.05
N SER A 100 -15.14 -6.15 9.11
CA SER A 100 -15.00 -4.78 9.61
C SER A 100 -13.60 -4.50 10.20
N ASN A 101 -12.97 -5.49 10.84
CA ASN A 101 -11.58 -5.38 11.30
C ASN A 101 -10.58 -5.32 10.14
N GLU A 102 -10.70 -6.21 9.15
CA GLU A 102 -9.78 -6.22 8.00
C GLU A 102 -9.94 -4.97 7.13
N SER A 103 -11.16 -4.46 6.94
CA SER A 103 -11.38 -3.21 6.20
C SER A 103 -10.75 -1.99 6.86
N ARG A 104 -10.84 -1.86 8.20
CA ARG A 104 -10.17 -0.79 8.96
C ARG A 104 -8.65 -0.93 8.87
N ALA A 105 -8.15 -2.15 8.99
CA ALA A 105 -6.72 -2.42 8.91
C ALA A 105 -6.16 -2.16 7.50
N SER A 106 -6.93 -2.48 6.45
CA SER A 106 -6.60 -2.19 5.05
C SER A 106 -6.56 -0.68 4.77
N ALA A 107 -7.55 0.07 5.27
CA ALA A 107 -7.56 1.54 5.16
C ALA A 107 -6.35 2.19 5.85
N SER A 108 -5.93 1.65 7.00
CA SER A 108 -4.71 2.09 7.68
C SER A 108 -3.46 1.77 6.85
N SER A 109 -3.32 0.56 6.31
CA SER A 109 -2.19 0.16 5.47
C SER A 109 -2.02 1.05 4.23
N SER A 110 -3.12 1.40 3.55
CA SER A 110 -3.08 2.29 2.38
C SER A 110 -2.59 3.72 2.74
N ARG A 111 -2.99 4.25 3.90
CA ARG A 111 -2.48 5.55 4.38
C ARG A 111 -0.98 5.51 4.66
N TRP A 112 -0.49 4.45 5.28
CA TRP A 112 0.93 4.28 5.57
C TRP A 112 1.75 4.08 4.29
N GLN A 113 1.25 3.31 3.31
CA GLN A 113 1.86 3.20 1.98
C GLN A 113 2.10 4.59 1.37
N PHE A 114 1.08 5.43 1.33
CA PHE A 114 1.21 6.79 0.78
C PHE A 114 2.23 7.64 1.55
N ARG A 115 2.18 7.64 2.89
CA ARG A 115 3.12 8.42 3.71
C ARG A 115 4.56 8.03 3.46
N PHE A 116 4.86 6.74 3.46
CA PHE A 116 6.22 6.24 3.20
C PHE A 116 6.66 6.51 1.76
N PHE A 117 5.74 6.44 0.79
CA PHE A 117 6.03 6.81 -0.59
C PHE A 117 6.47 8.27 -0.73
N VAL A 118 5.72 9.19 -0.12
CA VAL A 118 6.03 10.64 -0.14
C VAL A 118 7.33 10.93 0.59
N VAL A 119 7.54 10.34 1.78
CA VAL A 119 8.80 10.51 2.53
C VAL A 119 9.99 10.02 1.72
N GLY A 120 9.88 8.86 1.04
CA GLY A 120 10.91 8.36 0.14
C GLY A 120 11.18 9.31 -1.03
N GLY A 121 10.14 9.87 -1.63
CA GLY A 121 10.27 10.87 -2.71
C GLY A 121 11.02 12.12 -2.27
N ILE A 122 10.65 12.70 -1.12
CA ILE A 122 11.32 13.88 -0.57
C ILE A 122 12.78 13.57 -0.24
N ALA A 123 13.04 12.45 0.44
CA ALA A 123 14.39 12.02 0.79
C ALA A 123 15.27 11.80 -0.45
N PHE A 124 14.72 11.21 -1.52
CA PHE A 124 15.44 11.01 -2.77
C PHE A 124 15.80 12.33 -3.46
N VAL A 125 14.87 13.28 -3.52
CA VAL A 125 15.15 14.62 -4.09
C VAL A 125 16.23 15.32 -3.29
N LEU A 126 16.15 15.31 -1.95
CA LEU A 126 17.16 15.92 -1.09
C LEU A 126 18.54 15.27 -1.30
N TRP A 127 18.59 13.93 -1.37
CA TRP A 127 19.82 13.21 -1.68
C TRP A 127 20.40 13.64 -3.03
N ARG A 128 19.57 13.73 -4.07
CA ARG A 128 20.03 14.11 -5.41
C ARG A 128 20.55 15.54 -5.48
N LEU A 129 19.93 16.46 -4.73
CA LEU A 129 20.42 17.83 -4.59
C LEU A 129 21.78 17.88 -3.88
N LEU A 130 21.97 17.08 -2.81
CA LEU A 130 23.25 17.00 -2.10
C LEU A 130 24.38 16.41 -2.96
N GLU A 131 24.06 15.46 -3.84
CA GLU A 131 25.05 14.87 -4.75
C GLU A 131 25.48 15.85 -5.85
N LEU A 132 24.56 16.69 -6.33
CA LEU A 132 24.81 17.71 -7.36
C LEU A 132 25.54 18.95 -6.81
N LEU A 133 25.52 19.17 -5.49
CA LEU A 133 26.27 20.26 -4.88
C LEU A 133 27.78 19.94 -4.91
N PRO A 134 28.60 20.78 -5.56
CA PRO A 134 30.05 20.65 -5.50
C PRO A 134 30.54 21.16 -4.14
N ILE A 135 30.51 20.29 -3.13
CA ILE A 135 31.21 20.48 -1.86
C ILE A 135 32.44 19.58 -1.87
#